data_AF-A0A0F9DBW4-F1
#
_entry.id   AF-A0A0F9DBW4-F1
#
_cell.length_a   1.000
_cell.length_b   1.000
_cell.length_c   1.000
_cell.angle_alpha   90.00
_cell.angle_beta   90.00
_cell.angle_gamma   90.00
#
_symmetry.space_group_name_H-M   'P 1'
#
loop_
_entity.id
_entity.type
_entity.pdbx_description
1 polymer ?
#
loop_
_entity_poly.entity_id
_entity_poly.type
_entity_poly.pdbx_seq_one_letter_code
_entity_poly.pdbx_strand_id
1 'polypeptide(L)'
;MPSIVQGIALDSNGTALASPSVTVYEAGTTTAVTIYSDRAGATAKANPFTGDAAGRWAFYVATGRYDLVFVAGTTTYTLEDVEVQDLLTHASRHYAGGADPLDPDQIDVTTALSLIVGPASGIQAAIGNLESHLIDFESAFVDTLRNVESNIFLVAEQMFANRRFDDGVPQYFGTDGDFSFRFDGFDLVITAATTGSGISFDLADTSGTLIFDNKGSTGVTMIASGILDLDPQNLTFFGGKVTSGIGQVALLNAATPPTNIGINTVAFWAADILASSAFHIMDESEHVYAFGNATFYGSNTASGDLTLESSLNPLKGEILLKDPVGMVPHWESAFEDQLSNMESSIFHVAEQAFLRQPAFAKVGSFTRDTSLAAGSQVVTGVGFKPVGIIFFSGQQSTAEFSIGLDDGSTSLGWGDRHPITADIWFRLTSDAIIDFETSSFQYYGRISSFDADGFTISWT
;
A
#
# COMPACT_ATOMS: atom_id res chain seq x y z
N MET A 1 -1.24 -44.09 -19.73
CA MET A 1 -1.87 -44.80 -20.88
C MET A 1 -1.10 -44.41 -22.14
N PRO A 2 -1.18 -45.15 -23.27
CA PRO A 2 -0.56 -44.67 -24.50
C PRO A 2 -1.07 -43.27 -24.91
N SER A 3 -0.15 -42.37 -25.24
CA SER A 3 -0.44 -41.03 -25.77
C SER A 3 -0.45 -41.07 -27.30
N ILE A 4 -1.29 -40.24 -27.92
CA ILE A 4 -1.35 -40.11 -29.38
C ILE A 4 -0.18 -39.26 -29.87
N VAL A 5 0.48 -39.73 -30.93
CA VAL A 5 1.43 -38.96 -31.72
C VAL A 5 0.88 -38.91 -33.15
N GLN A 6 0.72 -37.71 -33.69
CA GLN A 6 0.16 -37.51 -35.03
C GLN A 6 0.78 -36.29 -35.70
N GLY A 7 0.77 -36.28 -37.03
CA GLY A 7 1.30 -35.17 -37.81
C GLY A 7 1.05 -35.33 -39.31
N ILE A 8 1.66 -34.43 -40.08
CA ILE A 8 1.66 -34.46 -41.54
C ILE A 8 3.13 -34.45 -41.98
N ALA A 9 3.53 -35.41 -42.82
CA ALA A 9 4.86 -35.40 -43.43
C ALA A 9 4.88 -34.41 -44.60
N LEU A 10 5.71 -33.37 -44.51
CA LEU A 10 5.87 -32.34 -45.53
C LEU A 10 7.30 -32.39 -46.09
N ASP A 11 7.48 -32.02 -47.35
CA ASP A 11 8.80 -31.76 -47.93
C ASP A 11 9.33 -30.37 -47.54
N SER A 12 10.54 -30.04 -48.01
CA SER A 12 11.16 -28.72 -47.73
C SER A 12 10.41 -27.53 -48.32
N ASN A 13 9.42 -27.76 -49.19
CA ASN A 13 8.56 -26.73 -49.78
C ASN A 13 7.18 -26.67 -49.10
N GLY A 14 6.95 -27.46 -48.05
CA GLY A 14 5.66 -27.56 -47.36
C GLY A 14 4.61 -28.40 -48.10
N THR A 15 5.00 -29.16 -49.13
CA THR A 15 4.08 -30.06 -49.85
C THR A 15 3.97 -31.39 -49.10
N ALA A 16 2.74 -31.88 -48.92
CA ALA A 16 2.53 -33.17 -48.26
C ALA A 16 3.14 -34.33 -49.06
N LEU A 17 3.93 -35.14 -48.38
CA LEU A 17 4.49 -36.37 -48.91
C LEU A 17 3.42 -37.45 -48.84
N ALA A 18 2.90 -37.90 -49.99
CA ALA A 18 1.85 -38.91 -50.04
C ALA A 18 2.35 -40.29 -49.57
N SER A 19 1.58 -40.94 -48.70
CA SER A 19 1.82 -42.31 -48.21
C SER A 19 3.22 -42.54 -47.63
N PRO A 20 3.70 -41.70 -46.68
CA PRO A 20 5.03 -41.87 -46.11
C PRO A 20 5.09 -43.16 -45.29
N SER A 21 6.17 -43.92 -45.39
CA SER A 21 6.47 -45.00 -44.44
C SER A 21 7.04 -44.37 -43.17
N VAL A 22 6.41 -44.63 -42.03
CA VAL A 22 6.80 -44.13 -40.72
C VAL A 22 7.29 -45.29 -39.86
N THR A 23 8.52 -45.17 -39.36
CA THR A 23 9.10 -46.11 -38.39
C THR A 23 9.39 -45.38 -37.09
N VAL A 24 9.05 -45.99 -35.96
CA VAL A 24 9.26 -45.41 -34.62
C VAL A 24 10.29 -46.26 -33.87
N TYR A 25 11.38 -45.64 -33.43
CA TYR A 25 12.45 -46.28 -32.66
C TYR A 25 12.51 -45.72 -31.24
N GLU A 26 13.08 -46.50 -30.31
CA GLU A 26 13.52 -45.97 -29.02
C GLU A 26 14.65 -44.96 -29.25
N ALA A 27 14.57 -43.78 -28.62
CA ALA A 27 15.47 -42.65 -28.89
C ALA A 27 16.96 -43.05 -28.81
N GLY A 28 17.73 -42.65 -29.82
CA GLY A 28 19.15 -42.97 -29.95
C GLY A 28 19.45 -44.41 -30.36
N THR A 29 18.45 -45.19 -30.76
CA THR A 29 18.61 -46.61 -31.14
C THR A 29 18.00 -46.91 -32.50
N THR A 30 18.20 -48.14 -32.98
CA THR A 30 17.51 -48.70 -34.16
C THR A 30 16.49 -49.76 -33.78
N THR A 31 16.13 -49.85 -32.49
CA THR A 31 15.17 -50.83 -31.97
C THR A 31 13.75 -50.28 -32.13
N ALA A 32 12.96 -50.92 -33.01
CA ALA A 32 11.58 -50.50 -33.26
C ALA A 32 10.71 -50.74 -32.00
N VAL A 33 9.92 -49.74 -31.63
CA VAL A 33 9.04 -49.82 -30.46
C VAL A 33 7.67 -50.37 -30.82
N THR A 34 6.97 -50.94 -29.83
CA THR A 34 5.57 -51.34 -29.99
C THR A 34 4.68 -50.10 -29.96
N ILE A 35 3.87 -49.93 -31.02
CA ILE A 35 2.89 -48.85 -31.14
C ILE A 35 1.48 -49.44 -31.30
N TYR A 36 0.46 -48.61 -31.12
CA TYR A 36 -0.94 -49.05 -31.08
C TYR A 36 -1.81 -48.19 -32.00
N SER A 37 -2.94 -48.76 -32.43
CA SER A 37 -3.96 -48.07 -33.24
C SER A 37 -5.08 -47.44 -32.39
N ASP A 38 -5.13 -47.77 -31.10
CA ASP A 38 -6.10 -47.25 -30.14
C ASP A 38 -5.43 -46.76 -28.86
N ARG A 39 -6.14 -45.86 -28.15
CA ARG A 39 -5.68 -45.24 -26.90
C ARG A 39 -5.57 -46.23 -25.73
N ALA A 40 -6.33 -47.32 -25.74
CA ALA A 40 -6.28 -48.30 -24.67
C ALA A 40 -4.98 -49.14 -24.72
N GLY A 41 -4.25 -49.08 -25.84
CA GLY A 41 -3.08 -49.93 -26.07
C GLY A 41 -3.46 -51.38 -26.32
N ALA A 42 -4.70 -51.65 -26.74
CA ALA A 42 -5.20 -53.00 -26.92
C ALA A 42 -4.80 -53.60 -28.27
N THR A 43 -4.75 -52.78 -29.32
CA THR A 43 -4.53 -53.22 -30.70
C THR A 43 -3.18 -52.70 -31.20
N ALA A 44 -2.18 -53.58 -31.21
CA ALA A 44 -0.87 -53.28 -31.77
C ALA A 44 -1.00 -52.84 -33.24
N LYS A 45 -0.24 -51.82 -33.62
CA LYS A 45 -0.14 -51.31 -34.99
C LYS A 45 1.22 -51.70 -35.56
N ALA A 46 1.25 -52.03 -36.86
CA ALA A 46 2.50 -52.38 -37.53
C ALA A 46 3.52 -51.23 -37.41
N ASN A 47 4.78 -51.56 -37.18
CA ASN A 47 5.90 -50.61 -37.16
C ASN A 47 7.04 -51.24 -37.99
N PRO A 48 7.31 -50.76 -39.21
CA PRO A 48 6.77 -49.54 -39.84
C PRO A 48 5.30 -49.61 -40.26
N PHE A 49 4.67 -48.44 -40.45
CA PHE A 49 3.35 -48.29 -41.07
C PHE A 49 3.34 -47.20 -42.14
N THR A 50 2.32 -47.19 -43.00
CA THR A 50 2.15 -46.19 -44.06
C THR A 50 1.13 -45.13 -43.65
N GLY A 51 1.48 -43.84 -43.80
CA GLY A 51 0.55 -42.73 -43.69
C GLY A 51 -0.43 -42.67 -44.88
N ASP A 52 -1.33 -41.70 -44.90
CA ASP A 52 -2.32 -41.58 -45.98
C ASP A 52 -1.82 -40.75 -47.18
N ALA A 53 -2.66 -40.65 -48.22
CA ALA A 53 -2.34 -39.90 -49.44
C ALA A 53 -2.13 -38.39 -49.23
N ALA A 54 -2.61 -37.84 -48.11
CA ALA A 54 -2.39 -36.45 -47.70
C ALA A 54 -1.18 -36.30 -46.76
N GLY A 55 -0.38 -37.36 -46.60
CA GLY A 55 0.79 -37.36 -45.73
C GLY A 55 0.48 -37.42 -44.24
N ARG A 56 -0.79 -37.62 -43.86
CA ARG A 56 -1.21 -37.69 -42.46
C ARG A 56 -0.81 -39.05 -41.86
N TRP A 57 -0.32 -39.02 -40.64
CA TRP A 57 0.07 -40.21 -39.89
C TRP A 57 -0.33 -40.04 -38.41
N ALA A 58 -0.65 -41.16 -37.75
CA ALA A 58 -0.99 -41.17 -36.33
C ALA A 58 -0.73 -42.56 -35.73
N PHE A 59 -0.31 -42.61 -34.48
CA PHE A 59 -0.19 -43.83 -33.68
C PHE A 59 -0.29 -43.51 -32.19
N TYR A 60 -0.49 -44.53 -31.37
CA TYR A 60 -0.40 -44.42 -29.91
C TYR A 60 0.85 -45.14 -29.40
N VAL A 61 1.54 -44.56 -28.43
CA VAL A 61 2.75 -45.14 -27.83
C VAL A 61 2.79 -44.80 -26.33
N ALA A 62 3.50 -45.60 -25.52
CA ALA A 62 3.71 -45.28 -24.11
C ALA A 62 4.48 -43.95 -23.93
N THR A 63 4.46 -43.39 -22.72
CA THR A 63 5.31 -42.24 -22.37
C THR A 63 6.78 -42.60 -22.52
N GLY A 64 7.55 -41.76 -23.21
CA GLY A 64 8.96 -42.01 -23.49
C GLY A 64 9.55 -41.03 -24.50
N ARG A 65 10.79 -41.30 -24.94
CA ARG A 65 11.50 -40.56 -25.99
C ARG A 65 11.72 -41.45 -27.21
N TYR A 66 11.47 -40.93 -28.40
CA TYR A 66 11.44 -41.72 -29.63
C TYR A 66 12.10 -41.01 -30.81
N ASP A 67 12.68 -41.78 -31.72
CA ASP A 67 13.08 -41.28 -33.03
C ASP A 67 12.04 -41.72 -34.08
N LEU A 68 11.55 -40.78 -34.89
CA LEU A 68 10.58 -41.05 -35.95
C LEU A 68 11.26 -40.89 -37.31
N VAL A 69 11.34 -41.98 -38.08
CA VAL A 69 11.92 -41.98 -39.42
C VAL A 69 10.80 -42.04 -40.47
N PHE A 70 10.80 -41.06 -41.36
CA PHE A 70 9.86 -40.92 -42.48
C PHE A 70 10.58 -41.24 -43.79
N VAL A 71 10.02 -42.16 -44.58
CA VAL A 71 10.52 -42.50 -45.92
C VAL A 71 9.40 -42.31 -46.93
N ALA A 72 9.60 -41.44 -47.92
CA ALA A 72 8.69 -41.23 -49.05
C ALA A 72 9.49 -41.15 -50.36
N GLY A 73 9.35 -42.17 -51.20
CA GLY A 73 10.18 -42.32 -52.39
C GLY A 73 11.66 -42.46 -52.03
N THR A 74 12.50 -41.53 -52.48
CA THR A 74 13.94 -41.49 -52.16
C THR A 74 14.28 -40.58 -50.98
N THR A 75 13.30 -39.86 -50.44
CA THR A 75 13.50 -38.91 -49.35
C THR A 75 13.37 -39.62 -48.02
N THR A 76 14.36 -39.44 -47.14
CA THR A 76 14.34 -39.90 -45.75
C THR A 76 14.52 -38.71 -44.82
N TYR A 77 13.71 -38.63 -43.78
CA TYR A 77 13.79 -37.59 -42.75
C TYR A 77 13.60 -38.20 -41.37
N THR A 78 14.37 -37.73 -40.38
CA THR A 78 14.30 -38.22 -39.00
C THR A 78 13.95 -37.07 -38.08
N LEU A 79 12.92 -37.26 -37.25
CA LEU A 79 12.68 -36.47 -36.05
C LEU A 79 13.32 -37.20 -34.88
N GLU A 80 14.39 -36.66 -34.32
CA GLU A 80 15.13 -37.25 -33.21
C GLU A 80 14.58 -36.77 -31.86
N ASP A 81 14.68 -37.61 -30.83
CA ASP A 81 14.38 -37.28 -29.43
C ASP A 81 12.98 -36.68 -29.18
N VAL A 82 11.96 -37.20 -29.85
CA VAL A 82 10.56 -36.79 -29.65
C VAL A 82 10.06 -37.31 -28.31
N GLU A 83 9.89 -36.40 -27.35
CA GLU A 83 9.34 -36.70 -26.05
C GLU A 83 7.81 -36.78 -26.09
N VAL A 84 7.28 -37.94 -25.71
CA VAL A 84 5.85 -38.22 -25.60
C VAL A 84 5.51 -38.31 -24.12
N GLN A 85 4.76 -37.34 -23.61
CA GLN A 85 4.29 -37.33 -22.23
C GLN A 85 2.80 -37.68 -22.12
N ASP A 86 2.39 -38.26 -20.99
CA ASP A 86 0.98 -38.43 -20.64
C ASP A 86 0.53 -37.19 -19.84
N LEU A 87 -0.09 -36.23 -20.54
CA LEU A 87 -0.59 -34.99 -19.95
C LEU A 87 -1.64 -35.22 -18.85
N LEU A 88 -2.32 -36.37 -18.82
CA LEU A 88 -3.26 -36.68 -17.73
C LEU A 88 -2.54 -36.92 -16.41
N THR A 89 -1.31 -37.45 -16.44
CA THR A 89 -0.52 -37.60 -15.21
C THR A 89 0.14 -36.30 -14.76
N HIS A 90 0.44 -35.37 -15.68
CA HIS A 90 0.93 -34.03 -15.31
C HIS A 90 -0.17 -33.17 -14.68
N ALA A 91 -1.38 -33.15 -15.23
CA ALA A 91 -2.50 -32.42 -14.65
C ALA A 91 -2.85 -32.88 -13.22
N SER A 92 -2.65 -34.17 -12.90
CA SER A 92 -2.88 -34.69 -11.55
C SER A 92 -1.80 -34.30 -10.51
N ARG A 93 -0.61 -33.87 -10.93
CA ARG A 93 0.44 -33.43 -9.98
C ARG A 93 0.18 -32.04 -9.42
N HIS A 94 -0.57 -31.19 -10.12
CA HIS A 94 -0.96 -29.87 -9.59
C HIS A 94 -2.10 -29.94 -8.56
N TYR A 95 -2.84 -31.05 -8.48
CA TYR A 95 -3.93 -31.19 -7.50
C TYR A 95 -3.48 -31.65 -6.11
N ALA A 96 -2.21 -32.03 -5.95
CA ALA A 96 -1.65 -32.50 -4.68
C ALA A 96 -0.72 -31.46 -4.04
N GLY A 97 -1.23 -30.24 -3.79
CA GLY A 97 -0.70 -29.33 -2.76
C GLY A 97 0.70 -28.75 -2.95
N GLY A 98 1.34 -28.91 -4.12
CA GLY A 98 2.57 -28.19 -4.46
C GLY A 98 2.21 -26.78 -4.92
N ALA A 99 2.61 -25.77 -4.15
CA ALA A 99 2.44 -24.36 -4.46
C ALA A 99 3.36 -23.92 -5.63
N ASP A 100 3.13 -24.46 -6.82
CA ASP A 100 3.75 -23.95 -8.04
C ASP A 100 2.82 -22.86 -8.59
N PRO A 101 3.26 -21.58 -8.67
CA PRO A 101 2.44 -20.50 -9.17
C PRO A 101 1.99 -20.84 -10.58
N LEU A 102 0.67 -20.85 -10.80
CA LEU A 102 0.09 -20.94 -12.13
C LEU A 102 0.67 -19.79 -12.97
N ASP A 103 1.51 -20.13 -13.94
CA ASP A 103 1.97 -19.19 -14.95
C ASP A 103 0.75 -18.75 -15.77
N PRO A 104 0.34 -17.47 -15.71
CA PRO A 104 -0.87 -16.99 -16.37
C PRO A 104 -0.84 -17.11 -17.90
N ASP A 105 0.33 -17.43 -18.49
CA ASP A 105 0.50 -17.54 -19.93
C ASP A 105 0.20 -18.95 -20.51
N GLN A 106 -0.11 -19.96 -19.68
CA GLN A 106 -0.40 -21.33 -20.15
C GLN A 106 -1.88 -21.68 -20.36
N ILE A 107 -2.80 -20.73 -20.22
CA ILE A 107 -4.21 -20.94 -20.58
C ILE A 107 -4.38 -20.67 -22.09
N ASP A 108 -3.98 -21.66 -22.89
CA ASP A 108 -4.24 -21.65 -24.34
C ASP A 108 -5.65 -22.18 -24.62
N VAL A 109 -6.65 -21.29 -24.51
CA VAL A 109 -8.08 -21.55 -24.84
C VAL A 109 -8.31 -21.56 -26.35
N THR A 110 -7.41 -22.16 -27.13
CA THR A 110 -7.54 -22.22 -28.59
C THR A 110 -7.84 -23.62 -29.13
N THR A 111 -7.85 -24.67 -28.30
CA THR A 111 -8.38 -25.96 -28.73
C THR A 111 -9.89 -26.01 -28.55
N ALA A 112 -10.57 -25.69 -29.65
CA ALA A 112 -12.01 -25.74 -29.80
C ALA A 112 -12.60 -26.99 -29.13
N LEU A 113 -13.51 -26.74 -28.19
CA LEU A 113 -14.41 -27.72 -27.58
C LEU A 113 -15.22 -28.39 -28.70
N SER A 114 -14.68 -29.46 -29.28
CA SER A 114 -15.40 -30.36 -30.17
C SER A 114 -16.35 -31.18 -29.30
N LEU A 115 -17.47 -30.56 -28.94
CA LEU A 115 -18.60 -31.21 -28.31
C LEU A 115 -19.24 -32.13 -29.37
N ILE A 116 -18.74 -33.36 -29.45
CA ILE A 116 -19.35 -34.42 -30.26
C ILE A 116 -20.76 -34.63 -29.71
N VAL A 117 -21.75 -34.22 -30.52
CA VAL A 117 -23.18 -34.37 -30.27
C VAL A 117 -23.53 -35.86 -30.25
N GLY A 118 -23.51 -36.44 -29.05
CA GLY A 118 -24.22 -37.69 -28.76
C GLY A 118 -25.74 -37.47 -28.74
N PRO A 119 -26.55 -38.55 -28.71
CA PRO A 119 -28.01 -38.47 -28.73
C PRO A 119 -28.53 -37.51 -27.65
N ALA A 120 -29.63 -36.80 -27.92
CA ALA A 120 -30.16 -35.67 -27.13
C ALA A 120 -30.26 -35.91 -25.60
N SER A 121 -30.33 -37.16 -25.15
CA SER A 121 -30.25 -37.54 -23.73
C SER A 121 -28.91 -37.21 -23.06
N GLY A 122 -27.80 -37.24 -23.80
CA GLY A 122 -26.46 -36.88 -23.31
C GLY A 122 -26.28 -35.37 -23.15
N ILE A 123 -26.91 -34.57 -24.03
CA ILE A 123 -26.88 -33.09 -23.92
C ILE A 123 -27.65 -32.64 -22.69
N GLN A 124 -28.80 -33.24 -22.39
CA GLN A 124 -29.57 -32.88 -21.20
C GLN A 124 -28.84 -33.24 -19.89
N ALA A 125 -28.14 -34.37 -19.86
CA ALA A 125 -27.29 -34.73 -18.72
C ALA A 125 -26.05 -33.83 -18.60
N ALA A 126 -25.44 -33.43 -19.72
CA ALA A 126 -24.33 -32.49 -19.73
C ALA A 126 -24.75 -31.09 -19.28
N ILE A 127 -25.93 -30.60 -19.71
CA ILE A 127 -26.51 -29.34 -19.25
C ILE A 127 -26.82 -29.40 -17.75
N GLY A 128 -27.43 -30.48 -17.26
CA GLY A 128 -27.71 -30.64 -15.82
C GLY A 128 -26.44 -30.67 -14.96
N ASN A 129 -25.37 -31.31 -15.44
CA ASN A 129 -24.08 -31.29 -14.77
C ASN A 129 -23.39 -29.92 -14.85
N LEU A 130 -23.57 -29.18 -15.94
CA LEU A 130 -23.06 -27.81 -16.05
C LEU A 130 -23.80 -26.88 -15.09
N GLU A 131 -25.12 -26.98 -15.02
CA GLU A 131 -25.94 -26.20 -14.09
C GLU A 131 -25.57 -26.50 -12.64
N SER A 132 -25.32 -27.76 -12.28
CA SER A 132 -24.85 -28.10 -10.93
C SER A 132 -23.47 -27.52 -10.63
N HIS A 133 -22.52 -27.59 -11.57
CA HIS A 133 -21.19 -27.00 -11.40
C HIS A 133 -21.21 -25.48 -11.34
N LEU A 134 -22.12 -24.82 -12.07
CA LEU A 134 -22.32 -23.37 -11.99
C LEU A 134 -22.87 -22.96 -10.61
N ILE A 135 -23.81 -23.73 -10.07
CA ILE A 135 -24.36 -23.50 -8.72
C ILE A 135 -23.28 -23.72 -7.65
N ASP A 136 -22.48 -24.78 -7.76
CA ASP A 136 -21.39 -25.07 -6.82
C ASP A 136 -20.28 -24.02 -6.90
N PHE A 137 -19.98 -23.51 -8.10
CA PHE A 137 -19.01 -22.43 -8.30
C PHE A 137 -19.51 -21.12 -7.69
N GLU A 138 -20.78 -20.76 -7.89
CA GLU A 138 -21.38 -19.56 -7.30
C GLU A 138 -21.37 -19.64 -5.76
N SER A 139 -21.71 -20.80 -5.19
CA SER A 139 -21.62 -21.07 -3.75
C SER A 139 -20.19 -20.92 -3.23
N ALA A 140 -19.21 -21.55 -3.87
CA ALA A 140 -17.81 -21.50 -3.44
C ALA A 140 -17.23 -20.07 -3.56
N PHE A 141 -17.62 -19.34 -4.61
CA PHE A 141 -17.22 -17.96 -4.82
C PHE A 141 -17.81 -17.03 -3.76
N VAL A 142 -19.10 -17.18 -3.43
CA VAL A 142 -19.76 -16.40 -2.38
C VAL A 142 -19.16 -16.70 -1.00
N ASP A 143 -18.85 -17.96 -0.69
CA ASP A 143 -18.20 -18.32 0.58
C ASP A 143 -16.77 -17.76 0.67
N THR A 144 -16.04 -17.73 -0.45
CA THR A 144 -14.72 -17.10 -0.52
C THR A 144 -14.82 -15.59 -0.28
N LEU A 145 -15.79 -14.91 -0.90
CA LEU A 145 -16.02 -13.48 -0.66
C LEU A 145 -16.38 -13.18 0.79
N ARG A 146 -17.24 -14.00 1.41
CA ARG A 146 -17.58 -13.84 2.85
C ARG A 146 -16.38 -14.04 3.77
N ASN A 147 -15.49 -14.97 3.45
CA ASN A 147 -14.26 -15.18 4.21
C ASN A 147 -13.29 -14.00 4.04
N VAL A 148 -13.19 -13.44 2.84
CA VAL A 148 -12.37 -12.23 2.58
C VAL A 148 -12.95 -11.02 3.31
N GLU A 149 -14.26 -10.79 3.26
CA GLU A 149 -14.91 -9.72 4.00
C GLU A 149 -14.71 -9.87 5.52
N SER A 150 -14.86 -11.10 6.04
CA SER A 150 -14.65 -11.38 7.47
C SER A 150 -13.21 -11.13 7.89
N ASN A 151 -12.23 -11.50 7.05
CA ASN A 151 -10.81 -11.26 7.34
C ASN A 151 -10.43 -9.79 7.21
N ILE A 152 -10.97 -9.06 6.22
CA ILE A 152 -10.75 -7.62 6.08
C ILE A 152 -11.37 -6.88 7.28
N PHE A 153 -12.55 -7.30 7.73
CA PHE A 153 -13.18 -6.72 8.92
C PHE A 153 -12.37 -7.02 10.18
N LEU A 154 -11.84 -8.24 10.33
CA LEU A 154 -10.98 -8.60 11.47
C LEU A 154 -9.65 -7.84 11.47
N VAL A 155 -9.03 -7.63 10.30
CA VAL A 155 -7.79 -6.86 10.16
C VAL A 155 -8.04 -5.37 10.40
N ALA A 156 -9.13 -4.82 9.86
CA ALA A 156 -9.54 -3.44 10.14
C ALA A 156 -9.83 -3.27 11.64
N GLU A 157 -10.60 -4.18 12.24
CA GLU A 157 -10.90 -4.16 13.67
C GLU A 157 -9.62 -4.31 14.51
N GLN A 158 -8.64 -5.13 14.11
CA GLN A 158 -7.33 -5.19 14.78
C GLN A 158 -6.50 -3.92 14.58
N MET A 159 -6.53 -3.29 13.40
CA MET A 159 -5.82 -2.03 13.12
C MET A 159 -6.44 -0.82 13.84
N PHE A 160 -7.73 -0.87 14.14
CA PHE A 160 -8.42 0.14 14.95
C PHE A 160 -8.41 -0.19 16.46
N ALA A 161 -8.46 -1.46 16.85
CA ALA A 161 -8.37 -1.89 18.25
C ALA A 161 -6.95 -1.72 18.82
N ASN A 162 -5.89 -1.92 18.02
CA ASN A 162 -4.52 -1.59 18.42
C ASN A 162 -4.20 -0.07 18.37
N ARG A 163 -5.17 0.77 17.97
CA ARG A 163 -5.10 2.23 18.09
C ARG A 163 -6.14 2.78 19.06
N ARG A 164 -6.51 2.00 20.08
CA ARG A 164 -6.95 2.61 21.33
C ARG A 164 -5.75 3.34 21.93
N PHE A 165 -5.94 4.60 22.29
CA PHE A 165 -5.04 5.27 23.23
C PHE A 165 -5.18 4.49 24.54
N ASP A 166 -4.35 3.46 24.73
CA ASP A 166 -4.30 2.76 25.99
C ASP A 166 -3.94 3.78 27.06
N ASP A 167 -4.80 3.89 28.08
CA ASP A 167 -4.61 4.78 29.21
C ASP A 167 -3.19 4.60 29.74
N GLY A 168 -2.41 5.65 29.62
CA GLY A 168 -1.06 5.68 30.15
C GLY A 168 0.10 5.43 29.18
N VAL A 169 -0.16 5.08 27.91
CA VAL A 169 0.91 4.83 26.92
C VAL A 169 1.17 6.09 26.06
N PRO A 170 2.37 6.72 26.15
CA PRO A 170 2.69 7.86 25.31
C PRO A 170 2.83 7.44 23.84
N GLN A 171 2.16 8.19 22.95
CA GLN A 171 2.35 8.10 21.51
C GLN A 171 3.34 9.16 21.08
N TYR A 172 4.52 8.73 20.62
CA TYR A 172 5.61 9.60 20.23
C TYR A 172 5.49 10.04 18.76
N PHE A 173 5.76 11.31 18.49
CA PHE A 173 5.75 11.94 17.17
C PHE A 173 7.08 12.66 16.95
N GLY A 174 7.52 12.69 15.69
CA GLY A 174 8.85 13.13 15.32
C GLY A 174 9.85 11.96 15.28
N THR A 175 10.81 12.02 14.37
CA THR A 175 11.86 10.99 14.20
C THR A 175 12.78 10.85 15.41
N ASP A 176 12.81 11.85 16.28
CA ASP A 176 13.57 11.89 17.52
C ASP A 176 12.75 11.46 18.75
N GLY A 177 11.42 11.38 18.64
CA GLY A 177 10.53 11.04 19.76
C GLY A 177 10.34 12.18 20.75
N ASP A 178 10.68 13.41 20.37
CA ASP A 178 10.70 14.56 21.27
C ASP A 178 9.29 15.08 21.59
N PHE A 179 8.26 14.69 20.83
CA PHE A 179 6.86 15.01 21.14
C PHE A 179 6.09 13.76 21.49
N SER A 180 5.30 13.80 22.56
CA SER A 180 4.34 12.72 22.86
C SER A 180 2.99 13.25 23.31
N PHE A 181 1.95 12.50 22.97
CA PHE A 181 0.60 12.67 23.50
C PHE A 181 0.24 11.44 24.31
N ARG A 182 -0.31 11.64 25.49
CA ARG A 182 -0.76 10.56 26.36
C ARG A 182 -2.12 10.96 26.93
N PHE A 183 -3.09 10.06 26.90
CA PHE A 183 -4.27 10.17 27.75
C PHE A 183 -3.97 9.40 29.03
N ASP A 184 -4.09 10.03 30.19
CA ASP A 184 -3.68 9.43 31.47
C ASP A 184 -4.84 8.82 32.27
N GLY A 185 -6.05 8.87 31.70
CA GLY A 185 -7.31 8.43 32.30
C GLY A 185 -8.25 9.59 32.62
N PHE A 186 -7.76 10.83 32.68
CA PHE A 186 -8.59 12.00 32.96
C PHE A 186 -8.43 13.12 31.92
N ASP A 187 -7.23 13.33 31.41
CA ASP A 187 -6.93 14.39 30.44
C ASP A 187 -5.88 13.99 29.40
N LEU A 188 -5.67 14.90 28.44
CA LEU A 188 -4.68 14.76 27.38
C LEU A 188 -3.40 15.50 27.77
N VAL A 189 -2.35 14.74 28.08
CA VAL A 189 -1.01 15.23 28.39
C VAL A 189 -0.20 15.34 27.11
N ILE A 190 0.31 16.54 26.83
CA ILE A 190 1.24 16.80 25.71
C ILE A 190 2.61 17.08 26.30
N THR A 191 3.58 16.22 25.99
CA THR A 191 4.98 16.36 26.44
C THR A 191 5.88 16.63 25.26
N ALA A 192 6.54 17.79 25.25
CA ALA A 192 7.62 18.11 24.33
C ALA A 192 8.94 18.06 25.11
N ALA A 193 9.73 17.00 24.93
CA ALA A 193 11.04 16.83 25.52
C ALA A 193 12.12 17.13 24.48
N THR A 194 12.76 18.28 24.57
CA THR A 194 14.06 18.48 23.92
C THR A 194 15.13 17.90 24.83
N THR A 195 16.11 17.18 24.30
CA THR A 195 17.19 16.54 25.07
C THR A 195 17.78 17.46 26.16
N GLY A 196 17.36 17.23 27.41
CA GLY A 196 17.84 17.94 28.61
C GLY A 196 16.87 18.94 29.27
N SER A 197 15.72 19.27 28.67
CA SER A 197 14.69 20.13 29.28
C SER A 197 13.34 19.88 28.58
N GLY A 198 12.34 19.42 29.32
CA GLY A 198 10.99 19.19 28.80
C GLY A 198 9.99 20.17 29.40
N ILE A 199 9.08 20.67 28.58
CA ILE A 199 7.91 21.44 29.03
C ILE A 199 6.70 20.52 28.85
N SER A 200 6.03 20.17 29.94
CA SER A 200 4.74 19.49 29.89
C SER A 200 3.63 20.53 30.02
N PHE A 201 2.69 20.50 29.07
CA PHE A 201 1.46 21.26 29.16
C PHE A 201 0.37 20.30 29.63
N ASP A 202 -0.06 20.48 30.87
CA ASP A 202 -1.19 19.76 31.43
C ASP A 202 -2.45 20.63 31.28
N LEU A 203 -3.36 20.19 30.42
CA LEU A 203 -4.59 20.92 30.12
C LEU A 203 -5.70 20.43 31.06
N ALA A 204 -5.66 21.02 32.26
CA ALA A 204 -6.72 21.11 33.24
C ALA A 204 -7.04 19.84 34.04
N ASP A 205 -6.61 19.84 35.30
CA ASP A 205 -7.43 19.25 36.34
C ASP A 205 -8.76 20.03 36.47
N THR A 206 -9.74 19.46 37.16
CA THR A 206 -11.07 20.06 37.37
C THR A 206 -11.08 21.45 38.05
N SER A 207 -9.94 22.03 38.41
CA SER A 207 -9.83 23.37 38.98
C SER A 207 -9.70 24.49 37.93
N GLY A 208 -9.48 24.17 36.65
CA GLY A 208 -9.32 25.18 35.58
C GLY A 208 -7.98 25.93 35.62
N THR A 209 -6.98 25.36 36.29
CA THR A 209 -5.64 25.97 36.44
C THR A 209 -4.69 25.37 35.40
N LEU A 210 -3.98 26.22 34.65
CA LEU A 210 -2.90 25.82 33.75
C LEU A 210 -1.61 25.65 34.57
N ILE A 211 -1.10 24.42 34.69
CA ILE A 211 0.10 24.12 35.48
C ILE A 211 1.30 24.00 34.53
N PHE A 212 2.35 24.77 34.81
CA PHE A 212 3.65 24.63 34.16
C PHE A 212 4.60 23.89 35.11
N ASP A 213 4.71 22.56 34.96
CA ASP A 213 5.66 21.76 35.74
C ASP A 213 6.98 21.60 34.98
N ASN A 214 8.09 21.72 35.71
CA ASN A 214 9.42 21.52 35.21
C ASN A 214 10.00 20.22 35.75
N LYS A 215 9.97 19.16 34.95
CA LYS A 215 10.60 17.90 35.35
C LYS A 215 12.13 17.92 35.27
N GLY A 216 12.75 18.98 34.75
CA GLY A 216 14.20 19.14 34.58
C GLY A 216 14.89 20.00 35.65
N SER A 217 16.22 19.89 35.76
CA SER A 217 17.06 20.63 36.72
C SER A 217 17.31 22.10 36.35
N THR A 218 16.80 22.56 35.20
CA THR A 218 16.98 23.90 34.63
C THR A 218 15.64 24.62 34.65
N GLY A 219 15.49 25.69 35.45
CA GLY A 219 14.21 26.38 35.66
C GLY A 219 13.44 26.73 34.37
N VAL A 220 12.10 26.68 34.42
CA VAL A 220 11.25 27.08 33.30
C VAL A 220 11.37 28.59 33.07
N THR A 221 11.87 28.97 31.89
CA THR A 221 11.92 30.37 31.46
C THR A 221 10.70 30.65 30.60
N MET A 222 9.74 31.42 31.12
CA MET A 222 8.61 31.92 30.32
C MET A 222 9.00 33.24 29.66
N ILE A 223 9.11 33.26 28.33
CA ILE A 223 9.29 34.49 27.55
C ILE A 223 7.96 34.83 26.90
N ALA A 224 7.21 35.75 27.50
CA ALA A 224 5.97 36.27 26.92
C ALA A 224 6.27 37.52 26.09
N SER A 225 5.86 37.55 24.81
CA SER A 225 5.82 38.79 24.02
C SER A 225 4.49 39.51 24.27
N GLY A 226 4.35 40.13 25.45
CA GLY A 226 3.15 40.86 25.87
C GLY A 226 3.16 41.19 27.36
N ILE A 227 2.11 41.86 27.84
CA ILE A 227 1.90 42.06 29.29
C ILE A 227 1.43 40.72 29.86
N LEU A 228 2.28 40.08 30.66
CA LEU A 228 1.89 38.95 31.48
C LEU A 228 1.16 39.48 32.70
N ASP A 229 -0.18 39.54 32.62
CA ASP A 229 -1.03 39.95 33.74
C ASP A 229 -1.19 38.77 34.70
N LEU A 230 -0.34 38.75 35.73
CA LEU A 230 -0.41 37.79 36.82
C LEU A 230 -1.42 38.31 37.84
N ASP A 231 -2.70 37.99 37.65
CA ASP A 231 -3.73 38.31 38.64
C ASP A 231 -3.36 37.67 39.99
N PRO A 232 -3.08 38.49 41.04
CA PRO A 232 -2.58 37.99 42.31
C PRO A 232 -3.57 37.07 43.05
N GLN A 233 -4.84 37.02 42.63
CA GLN A 233 -5.82 36.14 43.27
C GLN A 233 -5.64 34.65 42.92
N ASN A 234 -4.94 34.33 41.84
CA ASN A 234 -4.80 32.95 41.36
C ASN A 234 -3.35 32.46 41.22
N LEU A 235 -2.35 33.29 41.59
CA LEU A 235 -0.94 32.90 41.53
C LEU A 235 -0.47 32.34 42.88
N THR A 236 -0.57 31.02 43.03
CA THR A 236 -0.03 30.31 44.19
C THR A 236 1.34 29.74 43.84
N PHE A 237 2.43 30.35 44.33
CA PHE A 237 3.74 29.70 44.31
C PHE A 237 3.73 28.61 45.40
N PHE A 238 3.57 27.35 45.00
CA PHE A 238 3.73 26.25 45.93
C PHE A 238 5.19 26.19 46.39
N GLY A 239 5.44 26.72 47.59
CA GLY A 239 6.62 26.43 48.39
C GLY A 239 6.61 24.97 48.85
N GLY A 240 6.71 24.05 47.89
CA GLY A 240 7.15 22.70 48.17
C GLY A 240 8.58 22.78 48.69
N LYS A 241 8.78 22.28 49.90
CA LYS A 241 10.06 22.12 50.59
C LYS A 241 11.20 21.93 49.58
N VAL A 242 12.04 22.95 49.39
CA VAL A 242 13.21 22.87 48.51
C VAL A 242 14.17 21.85 49.11
N THR A 243 14.07 20.60 48.66
CA THR A 243 14.99 19.53 49.06
C THR A 243 16.30 19.74 48.30
N SER A 244 17.21 20.45 48.93
CA SER A 244 18.67 20.49 48.73
C SER A 244 19.19 20.06 47.35
N GLY A 245 19.37 21.03 46.45
CA GLY A 245 20.27 20.95 45.29
C GLY A 245 21.40 21.96 45.45
N ILE A 246 22.63 21.53 45.14
CA ILE A 246 23.85 22.35 45.24
C ILE A 246 23.72 23.55 44.27
N GLY A 247 23.92 24.79 44.74
CA GLY A 247 23.97 25.99 43.89
C GLY A 247 22.66 26.74 43.65
N GLN A 248 21.65 26.57 44.52
CA GLN A 248 20.36 27.25 44.39
C GLN A 248 20.30 28.58 45.17
N VAL A 249 19.53 29.54 44.64
CA VAL A 249 19.22 30.83 45.28
C VAL A 249 17.76 30.81 45.71
N ALA A 250 17.49 30.82 47.02
CA ALA A 250 16.14 30.89 47.56
C ALA A 250 15.73 32.35 47.80
N LEU A 251 14.65 32.79 47.14
CA LEU A 251 13.99 34.08 47.42
C LEU A 251 12.74 33.79 48.26
N LEU A 252 12.80 34.13 49.54
CA LEU A 252 11.73 33.84 50.49
C LEU A 252 11.12 35.15 51.01
N ASN A 253 9.79 35.25 51.03
CA ASN A 253 9.08 36.28 51.78
C ASN A 253 8.60 35.67 53.11
N ALA A 254 9.48 35.63 54.10
CA ALA A 254 9.22 35.01 55.40
C ALA A 254 9.53 35.99 56.53
N ALA A 255 8.63 36.08 57.52
CA ALA A 255 8.78 36.96 58.68
C ALA A 255 9.89 36.51 59.66
N THR A 256 10.34 35.27 59.55
CA THR A 256 11.43 34.69 60.37
C THR A 256 12.51 34.09 59.47
N PRO A 257 13.80 34.11 59.88
CA PRO A 257 14.88 33.51 59.11
C PRO A 257 14.61 32.03 58.82
N PRO A 258 14.94 31.52 57.63
CA PRO A 258 14.90 30.10 57.37
C PRO A 258 15.90 29.38 58.29
N THR A 259 15.47 28.27 58.90
CA THR A 259 16.34 27.37 59.67
C THR A 259 16.69 26.19 58.76
N ASN A 260 17.97 25.87 58.58
CA ASN A 260 18.48 24.81 57.69
C ASN A 260 18.42 25.13 56.19
N ILE A 261 19.23 26.10 55.73
CA ILE A 261 19.57 26.21 54.31
C ILE A 261 20.68 25.20 54.01
N GLY A 262 20.56 24.42 52.93
CA GLY A 262 21.50 23.32 52.65
C GLY A 262 22.95 23.78 52.47
N ILE A 263 23.90 22.85 52.54
CA ILE A 263 25.29 23.08 52.14
C ILE A 263 25.38 23.59 50.69
N ASN A 264 26.18 24.62 50.46
CA ASN A 264 26.35 25.42 49.25
C ASN A 264 25.09 26.18 48.79
N THR A 265 24.27 26.65 49.74
CA THR A 265 23.09 27.48 49.45
C THR A 265 23.23 28.86 50.08
N VAL A 266 22.73 29.88 49.39
CA VAL A 266 22.59 31.25 49.94
C VAL A 266 21.11 31.59 49.90
N ALA A 267 20.57 32.02 51.04
CA ALA A 267 19.19 32.48 51.14
C ALA A 267 19.14 34.01 51.21
N PHE A 268 18.22 34.58 50.44
CA PHE A 268 17.90 36.00 50.50
C PHE A 268 16.45 36.16 50.97
N TRP A 269 16.24 36.97 52.01
CA TRP A 269 14.89 37.34 52.43
C TRP A 269 14.81 38.80 52.87
N ALA A 270 13.62 39.37 52.72
CA ALA A 270 13.26 40.64 53.34
C ALA A 270 12.31 40.34 54.50
N ALA A 271 12.62 40.87 55.69
CA ALA A 271 11.66 40.84 56.78
C ALA A 271 10.48 41.77 56.44
N ASP A 272 9.26 41.33 56.77
CA ASP A 272 8.01 42.00 56.44
C ASP A 272 8.01 43.50 56.85
N ILE A 273 7.36 44.32 56.04
CA ILE A 273 7.53 45.77 55.84
C ILE A 273 7.20 46.66 57.05
N LEU A 274 6.73 46.10 58.16
CA LEU A 274 6.09 46.89 59.21
C LEU A 274 6.97 47.32 60.39
N ALA A 275 8.30 47.08 60.38
CA ALA A 275 9.17 47.72 61.37
C ALA A 275 10.65 47.98 61.00
N SER A 276 11.26 47.28 60.02
CA SER A 276 12.57 47.66 59.46
C SER A 276 12.88 46.86 58.19
N SER A 277 12.91 47.52 57.03
CA SER A 277 13.29 46.90 55.76
C SER A 277 14.80 46.67 55.71
N ALA A 278 15.24 45.53 56.25
CA ALA A 278 16.60 45.03 56.05
C ALA A 278 16.54 43.82 55.12
N PHE A 279 17.38 43.86 54.09
CA PHE A 279 17.67 42.71 53.24
C PHE A 279 18.66 41.83 53.98
N HIS A 280 18.36 40.55 54.10
CA HIS A 280 19.22 39.60 54.80
C HIS A 280 19.77 38.58 53.80
N ILE A 281 21.05 38.25 53.97
CA ILE A 281 21.71 37.11 53.33
C ILE A 281 22.06 36.13 54.44
N MET A 282 21.69 34.86 54.29
CA MET A 282 22.20 33.78 55.15
C MET A 282 23.10 32.85 54.34
N ASP A 283 24.25 32.52 54.91
CA ASP A 283 25.18 31.53 54.35
C ASP A 283 24.87 30.11 54.84
N GLU A 284 25.52 29.13 54.23
CA GLU A 284 25.38 27.70 54.56
C GLU A 284 25.75 27.34 56.01
N SER A 285 26.41 28.24 56.75
CA SER A 285 26.73 28.10 58.17
C SER A 285 25.69 28.76 59.07
N GLU A 286 24.55 29.17 58.51
CA GLU A 286 23.45 29.87 59.18
C GLU A 286 23.83 31.26 59.75
N HIS A 287 24.90 31.88 59.25
CA HIS A 287 25.19 33.26 59.63
C HIS A 287 24.31 34.23 58.86
N VAL A 288 23.64 35.13 59.59
CA VAL A 288 22.76 36.15 59.01
C VAL A 288 23.49 37.48 58.87
N TYR A 289 23.63 37.94 57.63
CA TYR A 289 24.15 39.26 57.27
C TYR A 289 22.98 40.19 56.97
N ALA A 290 22.71 41.10 57.89
CA ALA A 290 21.67 42.13 57.71
C ALA A 290 22.26 43.37 57.02
N PHE A 291 21.72 43.71 55.85
CA PHE A 291 22.05 44.96 55.16
C PHE A 291 20.99 46.00 55.53
N GLY A 292 21.27 46.73 56.60
CA GLY A 292 20.52 47.95 56.94
C GLY A 292 20.80 49.04 55.92
N ASN A 293 19.86 49.98 55.80
CA ASN A 293 19.77 51.07 54.80
C ASN A 293 21.01 52.01 54.76
N ALA A 294 22.15 51.50 54.28
CA ALA A 294 23.40 52.22 54.10
C ALA A 294 23.78 52.17 52.62
N THR A 295 23.55 53.29 51.94
CA THR A 295 23.97 53.57 50.57
C THR A 295 25.46 53.30 50.40
N PHE A 296 25.85 52.28 49.62
CA PHE A 296 27.26 51.95 49.41
C PHE A 296 27.83 52.73 48.20
N TYR A 297 28.63 53.76 48.50
CA TYR A 297 29.61 54.35 47.59
C TYR A 297 31.00 53.74 47.91
N GLY A 298 31.71 53.23 46.91
CA GLY A 298 33.12 52.81 47.02
C GLY A 298 33.51 51.91 45.85
N SER A 299 33.98 52.44 44.72
CA SER A 299 35.40 52.71 44.41
C SER A 299 36.32 51.47 44.45
N ASN A 300 36.36 50.79 43.29
CA ASN A 300 37.53 50.21 42.62
C ASN A 300 38.84 50.11 43.43
N THR A 301 39.30 48.90 43.73
CA THR A 301 40.69 48.45 43.51
C THR A 301 40.91 46.97 43.86
N ALA A 302 41.78 46.35 43.06
CA ALA A 302 42.47 45.07 43.24
C ALA A 302 41.75 43.80 42.76
N SER A 303 42.18 43.40 41.55
CA SER A 303 42.07 42.08 40.94
C SER A 303 42.58 40.95 41.85
N GLY A 304 41.80 39.88 41.94
CA GLY A 304 42.24 38.60 42.46
C GLY A 304 41.36 37.51 41.86
N ASP A 305 41.80 36.94 40.74
CA ASP A 305 41.23 35.75 40.12
C ASP A 305 41.27 34.58 41.11
N LEU A 306 40.10 33.98 41.37
CA LEU A 306 39.96 32.77 42.18
C LEU A 306 39.69 31.59 41.23
N THR A 307 40.75 30.86 40.88
CA THR A 307 40.67 29.57 40.17
C THR A 307 40.63 28.42 41.20
N LEU A 308 39.55 27.65 41.21
CA LEU A 308 39.39 26.43 42.00
C LEU A 308 39.37 25.21 41.07
N GLU A 309 40.47 24.46 41.07
CA GLU A 309 40.51 23.08 40.58
C GLU A 309 39.75 22.17 41.55
N SER A 310 38.94 21.24 41.04
CA SER A 310 38.43 20.13 41.84
C SER A 310 38.59 18.80 41.09
N SER A 311 39.62 18.07 41.51
CA SER A 311 39.82 16.65 41.25
C SER A 311 38.80 15.83 42.02
N LEU A 312 37.92 15.09 41.35
CA LEU A 312 37.20 13.98 41.97
C LEU A 312 37.11 12.79 41.00
N ASN A 313 37.83 11.75 41.39
CA ASN A 313 37.67 10.37 40.94
C ASN A 313 36.99 9.64 42.11
N PRO A 314 35.96 8.81 41.90
CA PRO A 314 36.13 7.44 42.38
C PRO A 314 35.44 6.33 41.55
N LEU A 315 36.16 5.21 41.48
CA LEU A 315 35.68 3.82 41.62
C LEU A 315 34.85 3.20 40.46
N LYS A 316 35.58 2.60 39.52
CA LYS A 316 35.09 1.51 38.65
C LYS A 316 34.96 0.22 39.45
N GLY A 317 33.72 -0.19 39.74
CA GLY A 317 33.37 -1.57 40.09
C GLY A 317 33.00 -2.32 38.81
N GLU A 318 33.91 -3.15 38.31
CA GLU A 318 33.68 -4.00 37.14
C GLU A 318 32.92 -5.26 37.60
N ILE A 319 31.62 -5.33 37.31
CA ILE A 319 30.82 -6.55 37.43
C ILE A 319 31.11 -7.40 36.21
N LEU A 320 31.94 -8.42 36.39
CA LEU A 320 32.27 -9.41 35.39
C LEU A 320 31.11 -10.42 35.26
N LEU A 321 30.15 -10.15 34.38
CA LEU A 321 29.18 -11.14 33.93
C LEU A 321 29.89 -12.06 32.93
N LYS A 322 30.12 -13.31 33.32
CA LYS A 322 30.54 -14.37 32.39
C LYS A 322 29.39 -14.65 31.43
N ASP A 323 29.55 -14.26 30.18
CA ASP A 323 28.68 -14.72 29.11
C ASP A 323 28.74 -16.25 29.00
N PRO A 324 27.57 -16.94 28.95
CA PRO A 324 27.53 -18.34 28.64
C PRO A 324 27.88 -18.54 27.17
N VAL A 325 29.17 -18.78 26.91
CA VAL A 325 29.65 -19.24 25.61
C VAL A 325 29.03 -20.61 25.32
N GLY A 326 28.16 -20.66 24.33
CA GLY A 326 27.76 -21.90 23.68
C GLY A 326 26.30 -22.28 23.87
N MET A 327 25.39 -21.44 23.39
CA MET A 327 24.13 -21.84 22.75
C MET A 327 23.40 -20.59 22.26
N VAL A 328 23.76 -20.09 21.08
CA VAL A 328 22.85 -19.24 20.29
C VAL A 328 22.71 -19.92 18.93
N PRO A 329 21.81 -20.90 18.79
CA PRO A 329 21.66 -21.67 17.57
C PRO A 329 20.54 -21.11 16.71
N HIS A 330 20.84 -20.73 15.47
CA HIS A 330 19.97 -20.81 14.29
C HIS A 330 18.64 -20.04 14.24
N TRP A 331 18.20 -19.38 15.32
CA TRP A 331 16.93 -18.64 15.34
C TRP A 331 17.01 -17.31 14.59
N GLU A 332 18.18 -16.67 14.59
CA GLU A 332 18.39 -15.37 13.94
C GLU A 332 18.34 -15.48 12.41
N SER A 333 18.99 -16.51 11.85
CA SER A 333 18.92 -16.78 10.40
C SER A 333 17.53 -17.21 9.93
N ALA A 334 16.82 -18.01 10.74
CA ALA A 334 15.46 -18.40 10.42
C ALA A 334 14.48 -17.23 10.48
N PHE A 335 14.72 -16.26 11.37
CA PHE A 335 13.90 -15.06 11.48
C PHE A 335 14.15 -14.08 10.32
N GLU A 336 15.42 -13.88 9.92
CA GLU A 336 15.76 -13.06 8.75
C GLU A 336 15.19 -13.62 7.44
N ASP A 337 15.25 -14.94 7.25
CA ASP A 337 14.64 -15.60 6.09
C ASP A 337 13.10 -15.46 6.08
N GLN A 338 12.45 -15.53 7.25
CA GLN A 338 11.00 -15.30 7.34
C GLN A 338 10.63 -13.85 7.06
N LEU A 339 11.41 -12.89 7.56
CA LEU A 339 11.17 -11.47 7.31
C LEU A 339 11.29 -11.13 5.83
N SER A 340 12.32 -11.65 5.15
CA SER A 340 12.53 -11.44 3.71
C SER A 340 11.39 -12.01 2.86
N ASN A 341 10.90 -13.22 3.20
CA ASN A 341 9.76 -13.82 2.52
C ASN A 341 8.46 -13.05 2.77
N MET A 342 8.26 -12.51 3.98
CA MET A 342 7.12 -11.66 4.29
C MET A 342 7.15 -10.34 3.52
N GLU A 343 8.30 -9.65 3.47
CA GLU A 343 8.45 -8.40 2.71
C GLU A 343 8.16 -8.60 1.22
N SER A 344 8.71 -9.66 0.61
CA SER A 344 8.45 -10.02 -0.79
C SER A 344 6.96 -10.28 -1.05
N SER A 345 6.30 -11.03 -0.16
CA SER A 345 4.87 -11.34 -0.30
C SER A 345 3.97 -10.11 -0.14
N ILE A 346 4.29 -9.21 0.80
CA ILE A 346 3.53 -7.99 1.04
C ILE A 346 3.67 -7.04 -0.14
N PHE A 347 4.87 -6.90 -0.70
CA PHE A 347 5.08 -6.09 -1.91
C PHE A 347 4.32 -6.65 -3.11
N HIS A 348 4.34 -7.97 -3.32
CA HIS A 348 3.66 -8.58 -4.46
C HIS A 348 2.13 -8.49 -4.35
N VAL A 349 1.57 -8.67 -3.13
CA VAL A 349 0.13 -8.51 -2.89
C VAL A 349 -0.30 -7.05 -3.03
N ALA A 350 0.50 -6.09 -2.54
CA ALA A 350 0.23 -4.66 -2.69
C ALA A 350 0.30 -4.22 -4.15
N GLU A 351 1.27 -4.71 -4.92
CA GLU A 351 1.41 -4.43 -6.35
C GLU A 351 0.25 -5.02 -7.15
N GLN A 352 -0.12 -6.29 -6.89
CA GLN A 352 -1.29 -6.90 -7.54
C GLN A 352 -2.60 -6.22 -7.14
N ALA A 353 -2.76 -5.77 -5.89
CA ALA A 353 -3.92 -5.01 -5.46
C ALA A 353 -3.98 -3.61 -6.08
N PHE A 354 -2.83 -2.97 -6.27
CA PHE A 354 -2.73 -1.67 -6.93
C PHE A 354 -3.00 -1.76 -8.44
N LEU A 355 -2.47 -2.79 -9.11
CA LEU A 355 -2.70 -3.04 -10.53
C LEU A 355 -4.11 -3.56 -10.84
N ARG A 356 -4.81 -4.14 -9.85
CA ARG A 356 -6.23 -4.57 -9.97
C ARG A 356 -7.23 -3.52 -9.53
N GLN A 357 -6.82 -2.31 -9.15
CA GLN A 357 -7.82 -1.26 -8.93
C GLN A 357 -8.50 -0.97 -10.28
N PRO A 358 -9.83 -1.15 -10.38
CA PRO A 358 -10.55 -0.85 -11.62
C PRO A 358 -10.21 0.59 -11.98
N ALA A 359 -9.68 0.81 -13.18
CA ALA A 359 -9.28 2.13 -13.63
C ALA A 359 -10.48 3.08 -13.47
N PHE A 360 -10.38 4.01 -12.54
CA PHE A 360 -11.49 4.91 -12.18
C PHE A 360 -11.86 5.87 -13.33
N ALA A 361 -10.99 6.00 -14.34
CA ALA A 361 -11.21 6.80 -15.54
C ALA A 361 -10.41 6.25 -16.72
N LYS A 362 -10.92 6.46 -17.93
CA LYS A 362 -10.19 6.26 -19.19
C LYS A 362 -10.25 7.54 -20.02
N VAL A 363 -9.14 7.85 -20.65
CA VAL A 363 -9.02 8.96 -21.60
C VAL A 363 -8.98 8.37 -23.01
N GLY A 364 -9.76 8.94 -23.92
CA GLY A 364 -9.82 8.52 -25.32
C GLY A 364 -10.27 9.68 -26.21
N SER A 365 -10.30 9.43 -27.52
CA SER A 365 -10.78 10.39 -28.51
C SER A 365 -11.60 9.69 -29.59
N PHE A 366 -12.54 10.42 -30.17
CA PHE A 366 -13.34 10.00 -31.32
C PHE A 366 -13.67 11.24 -32.15
N THR A 367 -14.14 11.05 -33.38
CA THR A 367 -14.55 12.14 -34.27
C THR A 367 -16.02 11.99 -34.66
N ARG A 368 -16.65 13.11 -35.03
CA ARG A 368 -18.02 13.15 -35.56
C ARG A 368 -18.00 13.93 -36.87
N ASP A 369 -18.69 13.39 -37.89
CA ASP A 369 -18.88 14.07 -39.18
C ASP A 369 -20.01 15.11 -39.11
N THR A 370 -19.66 16.38 -39.00
CA THR A 370 -20.63 17.47 -38.90
C THR A 370 -21.46 17.68 -40.17
N SER A 371 -21.14 17.05 -41.30
CA SER A 371 -22.00 17.14 -42.50
C SER A 371 -23.36 16.44 -42.33
N LEU A 372 -23.52 15.60 -41.31
CA LEU A 372 -24.78 14.94 -40.97
C LEU A 372 -25.54 15.76 -39.92
N ALA A 373 -26.73 16.24 -40.28
CA ALA A 373 -27.55 17.12 -39.42
C ALA A 373 -27.92 16.52 -38.05
N ALA A 374 -28.11 15.21 -37.94
CA ALA A 374 -28.48 14.52 -36.70
C ALA A 374 -28.12 13.03 -36.78
N GLY A 375 -28.19 12.33 -35.65
CA GLY A 375 -28.04 10.87 -35.60
C GLY A 375 -27.42 10.34 -34.32
N SER A 376 -27.37 9.03 -34.17
CA SER A 376 -26.73 8.37 -33.04
C SER A 376 -25.29 7.98 -33.37
N GLN A 377 -24.38 8.19 -32.43
CA GLN A 377 -23.00 7.72 -32.50
C GLN A 377 -22.70 6.80 -31.32
N VAL A 378 -22.37 5.54 -31.62
CA VAL A 378 -21.95 4.58 -30.60
C VAL A 378 -20.43 4.65 -30.48
N VAL A 379 -19.94 4.83 -29.25
CA VAL A 379 -18.52 4.79 -28.90
C VAL A 379 -18.28 3.53 -28.08
N THR A 380 -17.46 2.61 -28.59
CA THR A 380 -17.12 1.33 -27.96
C THR A 380 -15.63 1.24 -27.63
N GLY A 381 -15.18 0.14 -27.01
CA GLY A 381 -13.78 -0.08 -26.68
C GLY A 381 -13.30 0.71 -25.46
N VAL A 382 -14.21 1.17 -24.60
CA VAL A 382 -13.87 1.86 -23.35
C VAL A 382 -13.32 0.85 -22.32
N GLY A 383 -13.74 -0.40 -22.37
CA GLY A 383 -13.35 -1.50 -21.49
C GLY A 383 -14.22 -1.61 -20.22
N PHE A 384 -15.23 -0.74 -20.08
CA PHE A 384 -16.17 -0.75 -18.98
C PHE A 384 -17.43 0.06 -19.34
N LYS A 385 -18.49 -0.13 -18.54
CA LYS A 385 -19.69 0.71 -18.57
C LYS A 385 -19.44 2.02 -17.83
N PRO A 386 -19.40 3.18 -18.49
CA PRO A 386 -19.20 4.44 -17.81
C PRO A 386 -20.40 4.78 -16.91
N VAL A 387 -20.14 5.57 -15.87
CA VAL A 387 -21.18 6.18 -15.02
C VAL A 387 -21.26 7.71 -15.18
N GLY A 388 -20.29 8.27 -15.91
CA GLY A 388 -20.22 9.69 -16.23
C GLY A 388 -19.10 9.93 -17.25
N ILE A 389 -19.21 11.00 -18.03
CA ILE A 389 -18.23 11.40 -19.04
C ILE A 389 -17.96 12.89 -18.95
N ILE A 390 -16.70 13.27 -19.16
CA ILE A 390 -16.26 14.65 -19.38
C ILE A 390 -15.83 14.77 -20.84
N PHE A 391 -16.43 15.70 -21.57
CA PHE A 391 -16.10 16.00 -22.96
C PHE A 391 -15.20 17.22 -23.07
N PHE A 392 -14.23 17.13 -23.98
CA PHE A 392 -13.48 18.26 -24.54
C PHE A 392 -13.59 18.11 -26.05
N SER A 393 -14.26 19.05 -26.73
CA SER A 393 -14.48 19.00 -28.17
C SER A 393 -14.06 20.29 -28.84
N GLY A 394 -13.77 20.20 -30.13
CA GLY A 394 -13.54 21.35 -31.01
C GLY A 394 -13.72 20.92 -32.47
N GLN A 395 -14.06 21.87 -33.32
CA GLN A 395 -14.20 21.61 -34.75
C GLN A 395 -12.85 21.78 -35.45
N GLN A 396 -12.60 20.93 -36.44
CA GLN A 396 -11.35 21.00 -37.20
C GLN A 396 -11.25 22.33 -37.96
N SER A 397 -10.10 22.98 -37.87
CA SER A 397 -9.79 24.24 -38.58
C SER A 397 -10.63 25.46 -38.16
N THR A 398 -11.30 25.42 -37.01
CA THR A 398 -11.92 26.60 -36.38
C THR A 398 -11.33 26.81 -34.98
N ALA A 399 -11.66 27.93 -34.34
CA ALA A 399 -11.28 28.22 -32.95
C ALA A 399 -12.39 27.82 -31.96
N GLU A 400 -13.36 27.01 -32.40
CA GLU A 400 -14.45 26.54 -31.54
C GLU A 400 -13.98 25.50 -30.56
N PHE A 401 -14.53 25.58 -29.37
CA PHE A 401 -14.24 24.66 -28.29
C PHE A 401 -15.48 24.49 -27.42
N SER A 402 -15.72 23.26 -26.98
CA SER A 402 -16.71 23.00 -25.93
C SER A 402 -16.19 22.04 -24.87
N ILE A 403 -16.69 22.22 -23.65
CA ILE A 403 -16.45 21.35 -22.52
C ILE A 403 -17.80 20.98 -21.91
N GLY A 404 -17.98 19.73 -21.52
CA GLY A 404 -19.21 19.32 -20.85
C GLY A 404 -19.12 18.02 -20.07
N LEU A 405 -20.19 17.74 -19.35
CA LEU A 405 -20.34 16.66 -18.38
C LEU A 405 -21.69 15.98 -18.64
N ASP A 406 -21.71 14.65 -18.60
CA ASP A 406 -22.93 13.86 -18.73
C ASP A 406 -22.87 12.63 -17.83
N ASP A 407 -23.90 12.41 -17.01
CA ASP A 407 -24.07 11.22 -16.15
C ASP A 407 -25.24 10.32 -16.60
N GLY A 408 -25.73 10.51 -17.83
CA GLY A 408 -26.85 9.79 -18.42
C GLY A 408 -28.23 10.23 -17.90
N SER A 409 -28.27 11.06 -16.85
CA SER A 409 -29.49 11.66 -16.30
C SER A 409 -29.50 13.19 -16.44
N THR A 410 -28.34 13.80 -16.30
CA THR A 410 -28.09 15.24 -16.33
C THR A 410 -26.92 15.52 -17.29
N SER A 411 -27.13 16.49 -18.18
CA SER A 411 -26.10 16.94 -19.13
C SER A 411 -25.87 18.44 -18.96
N LEU A 412 -24.62 18.86 -18.89
CA LEU A 412 -24.20 20.25 -18.77
C LEU A 412 -23.03 20.51 -19.70
N GLY A 413 -22.98 21.68 -20.32
CA GLY A 413 -21.86 22.04 -21.18
C GLY A 413 -21.70 23.54 -21.36
N TRP A 414 -20.53 23.92 -21.85
CA TRP A 414 -20.20 25.27 -22.27
C TRP A 414 -19.45 25.21 -23.59
N GLY A 415 -19.80 26.09 -24.52
CA GLY A 415 -19.09 26.21 -25.79
C GLY A 415 -18.80 27.66 -26.15
N ASP A 416 -17.65 27.90 -26.77
CA ASP A 416 -17.32 29.18 -27.38
C ASP A 416 -18.03 29.31 -28.74
N ARG A 417 -18.75 30.42 -28.91
CA ARG A 417 -19.55 30.73 -30.11
C ARG A 417 -18.71 31.46 -31.16
N HIS A 418 -17.46 31.03 -31.33
CA HIS A 418 -16.43 31.76 -32.05
C HIS A 418 -16.81 32.22 -33.47
N PRO A 419 -17.47 31.39 -34.32
CA PRO A 419 -17.77 31.76 -35.70
C PRO A 419 -18.82 32.86 -35.85
N ILE A 420 -19.57 33.14 -34.77
CA ILE A 420 -20.62 34.15 -34.74
C ILE A 420 -20.09 35.39 -34.04
N THR A 421 -19.49 35.21 -32.87
CA THR A 421 -18.82 36.27 -32.11
C THR A 421 -17.77 35.63 -31.21
N ALA A 422 -16.51 35.92 -31.48
CA ALA A 422 -15.38 35.44 -30.69
C ALA A 422 -15.54 35.73 -29.19
N ASP A 423 -15.08 34.80 -28.35
CA ASP A 423 -15.03 34.87 -26.89
C ASP A 423 -16.40 34.95 -26.19
N ILE A 424 -17.49 34.59 -26.88
CA ILE A 424 -18.82 34.49 -26.28
C ILE A 424 -19.13 33.04 -25.93
N TRP A 425 -19.16 32.76 -24.63
CA TRP A 425 -19.46 31.44 -24.10
C TRP A 425 -20.95 31.23 -23.89
N PHE A 426 -21.47 30.11 -24.38
CA PHE A 426 -22.86 29.70 -24.22
C PHE A 426 -22.96 28.52 -23.25
N ARG A 427 -23.95 28.55 -22.35
CA ARG A 427 -24.22 27.46 -21.40
C ARG A 427 -25.33 26.55 -21.93
N LEU A 428 -25.08 25.25 -21.88
CA LEU A 428 -26.04 24.19 -22.13
C LEU A 428 -26.60 23.65 -20.81
N THR A 429 -27.85 23.21 -20.85
CA THR A 429 -28.55 22.62 -19.69
C THR A 429 -29.13 21.24 -19.97
N SER A 430 -29.00 20.77 -21.20
CA SER A 430 -29.58 19.50 -21.70
C SER A 430 -28.61 18.69 -22.55
N ASP A 431 -27.41 19.22 -22.79
CA ASP A 431 -26.44 18.69 -23.74
C ASP A 431 -25.04 18.87 -23.16
N ALA A 432 -24.16 17.91 -23.44
CA ALA A 432 -22.79 17.88 -22.95
C ALA A 432 -21.77 18.32 -24.01
N ILE A 433 -22.20 18.41 -25.27
CA ILE A 433 -21.37 18.83 -26.39
C ILE A 433 -22.16 19.88 -27.18
N ILE A 434 -21.49 20.95 -27.59
CA ILE A 434 -21.99 21.88 -28.61
C ILE A 434 -20.92 22.18 -29.64
N ASP A 435 -21.34 22.33 -30.89
CA ASP A 435 -20.53 22.78 -32.01
C ASP A 435 -21.27 23.89 -32.75
N PHE A 436 -20.59 25.00 -33.08
CA PHE A 436 -21.19 26.25 -33.56
C PHE A 436 -20.74 26.59 -34.99
N GLU A 437 -20.83 25.64 -35.92
CA GLU A 437 -20.35 25.79 -37.30
C GLU A 437 -20.74 27.13 -37.95
N THR A 438 -22.00 27.57 -37.77
CA THR A 438 -22.44 28.93 -38.14
C THR A 438 -23.56 29.45 -37.22
N SER A 439 -24.06 30.67 -37.49
CA SER A 439 -25.26 31.21 -36.83
C SER A 439 -26.51 30.35 -37.00
N SER A 440 -26.58 29.54 -38.05
CA SER A 440 -27.76 28.74 -38.42
C SER A 440 -27.53 27.24 -38.37
N PHE A 441 -26.30 26.79 -38.13
CA PHE A 441 -25.90 25.38 -38.05
C PHE A 441 -25.15 25.16 -36.75
N GLN A 442 -25.78 24.41 -35.85
CA GLN A 442 -25.27 24.10 -34.52
C GLN A 442 -25.59 22.64 -34.24
N TYR A 443 -24.65 21.91 -33.65
CA TYR A 443 -24.83 20.51 -33.32
C TYR A 443 -24.79 20.35 -31.80
N TYR A 444 -25.77 19.64 -31.27
CA TYR A 444 -25.86 19.35 -29.84
C TYR A 444 -25.69 17.85 -29.61
N GLY A 445 -24.82 17.48 -28.66
CA GLY A 445 -24.56 16.10 -28.31
C GLY A 445 -24.91 15.82 -26.84
N ARG A 446 -25.71 14.79 -26.61
CA ARG A 446 -26.04 14.27 -25.26
C ARG A 446 -25.87 12.77 -25.19
N ILE A 447 -25.51 12.24 -24.02
CA ILE A 447 -25.49 10.79 -23.81
C ILE A 447 -26.92 10.27 -23.72
N SER A 448 -27.21 9.28 -24.55
CA SER A 448 -28.51 8.59 -24.57
C SER A 448 -28.48 7.24 -23.88
N SER A 449 -27.30 6.61 -23.76
CA SER A 449 -27.10 5.40 -22.96
C SER A 449 -25.64 5.22 -22.56
N PHE A 450 -25.43 4.61 -21.39
CA PHE A 450 -24.19 3.95 -21.04
C PHE A 450 -24.32 2.45 -21.28
N ASP A 451 -23.43 1.93 -22.10
CA ASP A 451 -23.44 0.56 -22.60
C ASP A 451 -22.34 -0.25 -21.90
N ALA A 452 -22.30 -1.58 -22.06
CA ALA A 452 -21.36 -2.44 -21.32
C ALA A 452 -19.86 -2.11 -21.58
N ASP A 453 -19.55 -1.57 -22.75
CA ASP A 453 -18.20 -1.27 -23.23
C ASP A 453 -18.10 0.16 -23.81
N GLY A 454 -18.91 1.09 -23.32
CA GLY A 454 -18.90 2.47 -23.80
C GLY A 454 -20.24 3.18 -23.66
N PHE A 455 -20.61 3.96 -24.67
CA PHE A 455 -21.77 4.85 -24.59
C PHE A 455 -22.29 5.27 -25.97
N THR A 456 -23.52 5.76 -26.01
CA THR A 456 -24.16 6.26 -27.23
C THR A 456 -24.51 7.73 -27.10
N ILE A 457 -24.00 8.57 -28.01
CA ILE A 457 -24.34 9.99 -28.13
C ILE A 457 -25.51 10.16 -29.11
N SER A 458 -26.52 10.92 -28.73
CA SER A 458 -27.57 11.40 -29.63
C SER A 458 -27.23 12.83 -30.08
N TRP A 459 -27.13 13.03 -31.39
CA TRP A 459 -26.87 14.33 -32.03
C TRP A 459 -28.14 14.92 -32.63
N THR A 460 -28.37 16.22 -32.41
CA THR A 460 -29.49 16.99 -32.96
C THR A 460 -29.06 18.31 -33.58
#